data_AF-A0A918QHL6-F1
#
_entry.id   AF-A0A918QHL6-F1
#
_cell.length_a   1.000
_cell.length_b   1.000
_cell.length_c   1.000
_cell.angle_alpha   90.00
_cell.angle_beta   90.00
_cell.angle_gamma   90.00
#
_symmetry.space_group_name_H-M   'P 1'
#
loop_
_entity.id
_entity.type
_entity.pdbx_description
1 polymer ?
#
loop_
_entity_poly.entity_id
_entity_poly.type
_entity_poly.pdbx_seq_one_letter_code
_entity_poly.pdbx_strand_id
1 'polypeptide(L)'
;MRLVAVGLASAVGQLHAQSLAPPEDLTQWDLHCFCINAVRTPHRIIKMDDNGRLLFLAREGISIAALRQRGTRVTDSQINLLETFNMLRREGDVVTTAIPVLGPAQMAPLRK
;
A
#
# COMPACT_ATOMS: atom_id res chain seq x y z
N MET A 1 31.99 38.64 39.84
CA MET A 1 31.14 39.37 38.88
C MET A 1 30.43 38.35 38.02
N ARG A 2 29.10 38.20 38.18
CA ARG A 2 28.26 37.22 37.49
C ARG A 2 27.91 37.75 36.10
N LEU A 3 28.09 36.95 35.06
CA LEU A 3 27.36 37.10 33.80
C LEU A 3 26.74 35.74 33.45
N VAL A 4 25.41 35.70 33.45
CA VAL A 4 24.59 34.61 32.95
C VAL A 4 24.30 34.95 31.49
N ALA A 5 24.76 34.14 30.55
CA ALA A 5 24.33 34.22 29.16
C ALA A 5 23.24 33.17 28.93
N VAL A 6 21.99 33.64 28.89
CA VAL A 6 20.83 32.86 28.43
C VAL A 6 20.92 32.81 26.90
N GLY A 7 21.41 31.70 26.37
CA GLY A 7 21.32 31.38 24.95
C GLY A 7 20.04 30.60 24.71
N LEU A 8 19.05 31.25 24.09
CA LEU A 8 17.81 30.64 23.60
C LEU A 8 18.14 29.42 22.71
N ALA A 9 17.86 28.23 23.22
CA ALA A 9 17.83 27.02 22.41
C ALA A 9 16.63 27.13 21.46
N SER A 10 16.88 27.54 20.21
CA SER A 10 15.91 27.38 19.14
C SER A 10 15.69 25.89 18.94
N ALA A 11 14.57 25.38 19.47
CA ALA A 11 13.98 24.12 19.10
C ALA A 11 13.58 24.17 17.63
N VAL A 12 14.53 23.94 16.73
CA VAL A 12 14.22 23.66 15.33
C VAL A 12 13.67 22.24 15.32
N GLY A 13 12.34 22.15 15.40
CA GLY A 13 11.60 20.92 15.28
C GLY A 13 12.08 20.15 14.06
N GLN A 14 12.54 18.93 14.29
CA GLN A 14 12.85 17.97 13.26
C GLN A 14 11.58 17.70 12.45
N LEU A 15 11.48 18.32 11.27
CA LEU A 15 10.63 17.82 10.20
C LEU A 15 11.14 16.41 9.89
N HIS A 16 10.43 15.39 10.39
CA HIS A 16 10.62 14.02 10.00
C HIS A 16 10.63 13.96 8.48
N ALA A 17 11.79 13.68 7.90
CA ALA A 17 11.85 13.18 6.54
C ALA A 17 11.04 11.88 6.55
N GLN A 18 9.80 11.95 6.08
CA GLN A 18 9.02 10.75 5.79
C GLN A 18 9.89 9.88 4.88
N SER A 19 10.12 8.64 5.30
CA SER A 19 10.82 7.65 4.50
C SER A 19 10.29 7.69 3.07
N LEU A 20 11.19 7.81 2.08
CA LEU A 20 10.85 7.70 0.66
C LEU A 20 10.39 6.28 0.28
N ALA A 21 10.57 5.31 1.18
CA ALA A 21 10.15 3.94 0.96
C ALA A 21 8.63 3.80 1.23
N PRO A 22 7.88 3.16 0.31
CA PRO A 22 6.47 2.84 0.53
C PRO A 22 6.27 2.08 1.86
N PRO A 23 5.28 2.44 2.70
CA PRO A 23 5.04 1.76 3.95
C PRO A 23 4.71 0.28 3.73
N GLU A 24 5.25 -0.60 4.58
CA GLU A 24 5.06 -2.04 4.50
C GLU A 24 3.66 -2.50 4.98
N ASP A 25 2.97 -1.63 5.74
CA ASP A 25 1.62 -1.87 6.25
C ASP A 25 0.59 -1.08 5.45
N LEU A 26 -0.39 -1.78 4.88
CA LEU A 26 -1.51 -1.20 4.14
C LEU A 26 -2.45 -0.34 4.97
N THR A 27 -2.49 -0.50 6.30
CA THR A 27 -3.28 0.40 7.15
C THR A 27 -2.75 1.83 7.13
N GLN A 28 -1.51 2.03 6.68
CA GLN A 28 -0.86 3.33 6.49
C GLN A 28 -1.07 3.89 5.08
N TRP A 29 -1.83 3.19 4.22
CA TRP A 29 -2.18 3.64 2.87
C TRP A 29 -3.63 4.11 2.84
N ASP A 30 -3.86 5.28 2.25
CA ASP A 30 -5.21 5.69 1.88
C ASP A 30 -5.67 4.96 0.62
N LEU A 31 -6.71 4.15 0.76
CA LEU A 31 -7.35 3.46 -0.35
C LEU A 31 -8.54 4.26 -0.87
N HIS A 32 -8.42 4.79 -2.08
CA HIS A 32 -9.52 5.47 -2.77
C HIS A 32 -10.06 4.58 -3.91
N CYS A 33 -11.30 4.05 -3.78
CA CYS A 33 -12.02 3.46 -4.92
C CYS A 33 -12.98 4.48 -5.50
N PHE A 34 -12.85 4.73 -6.80
CA PHE A 34 -13.87 5.42 -7.58
C PHE A 34 -14.59 4.39 -8.45
N CYS A 35 -15.81 4.04 -8.08
CA CYS A 35 -16.52 2.92 -8.67
C CYS A 35 -17.93 3.38 -9.17
N ILE A 36 -17.99 4.09 -10.31
CA ILE A 36 -19.21 4.75 -10.85
C ILE A 36 -20.39 3.79 -11.06
N ASN A 37 -20.13 2.52 -11.41
CA ASN A 37 -21.16 1.53 -11.73
C ASN A 37 -21.11 0.29 -10.82
N ALA A 38 -20.43 0.36 -9.67
CA ALA A 38 -20.24 -0.82 -8.84
C ALA A 38 -21.50 -1.16 -8.04
N VAL A 39 -22.04 -2.36 -8.25
CA VAL A 39 -23.15 -2.92 -7.44
C VAL A 39 -22.71 -3.14 -5.98
N ARG A 40 -21.41 -3.38 -5.74
CA ARG A 40 -20.78 -3.44 -4.40
C ARG A 40 -19.35 -2.90 -4.45
N THR A 41 -18.99 -2.09 -3.47
CA THR A 41 -17.60 -1.65 -3.26
C THR A 41 -16.77 -2.81 -2.70
N PRO A 42 -15.55 -3.05 -3.22
CA PRO A 42 -14.76 -4.23 -2.86
C PRO A 42 -14.02 -4.10 -1.52
N HIS A 43 -14.33 -3.08 -0.71
CA HIS A 43 -13.74 -2.85 0.61
C HIS A 43 -13.75 -4.07 1.52
N ARG A 44 -14.86 -4.82 1.57
CA ARG A 44 -14.94 -6.04 2.38
C ARG A 44 -14.01 -7.13 1.87
N ILE A 45 -13.82 -7.24 0.56
CA ILE A 45 -12.93 -8.23 -0.06
C ILE A 45 -11.47 -7.91 0.27
N ILE A 46 -11.07 -6.64 0.17
CA ILE A 46 -9.70 -6.19 0.48
C ILE A 46 -9.35 -6.46 1.96
N LYS A 47 -10.30 -6.20 2.88
CA LYS A 47 -10.10 -6.39 4.32
C LYS A 47 -10.22 -7.84 4.79
N MET A 48 -10.65 -8.75 3.93
CA MET A 48 -10.83 -10.15 4.28
C MET A 48 -9.50 -10.88 4.22
N ASP A 49 -9.20 -11.66 5.25
CA ASP A 49 -7.96 -12.43 5.39
C ASP A 49 -6.71 -11.54 5.11
N ASP A 50 -5.74 -12.07 4.36
CA ASP A 50 -4.53 -11.35 3.94
C ASP A 50 -4.66 -10.71 2.53
N ASN A 51 -5.88 -10.47 2.03
CA ASN A 51 -6.09 -10.01 0.65
C ASN A 51 -5.42 -8.66 0.37
N GLY A 52 -5.48 -7.73 1.33
CA GLY A 52 -4.73 -6.48 1.23
C GLY A 52 -3.25 -6.76 1.01
N ARG A 53 -2.62 -7.50 1.93
CA ARG A 53 -1.18 -7.79 1.88
C ARG A 53 -0.78 -8.48 0.57
N LEU A 54 -1.60 -9.41 0.08
CA LEU A 54 -1.43 -10.04 -1.22
C LEU A 54 -1.40 -8.99 -2.34
N LEU A 55 -2.41 -8.12 -2.42
CA LEU A 55 -2.50 -7.06 -3.44
C LEU A 55 -1.28 -6.13 -3.40
N PHE A 56 -0.81 -5.75 -2.21
CA PHE A 56 0.37 -4.91 -2.05
C PHE A 56 1.66 -5.57 -2.53
N LEU A 57 1.86 -6.84 -2.18
CA LEU A 57 3.04 -7.60 -2.61
C LEU A 57 3.02 -7.90 -4.11
N ALA A 58 1.83 -8.02 -4.69
CA ALA A 58 1.62 -8.23 -6.12
C ALA A 58 1.66 -6.95 -6.98
N ARG A 59 2.00 -5.78 -6.41
CA ARG A 59 1.95 -4.50 -7.13
C ARG A 59 2.79 -4.42 -8.40
N GLU A 60 3.90 -5.17 -8.44
CA GLU A 60 4.87 -5.21 -9.54
C GLU A 60 4.89 -6.59 -10.21
N GLY A 61 3.95 -7.47 -9.86
CA GLY A 61 3.98 -8.88 -10.23
C GLY A 61 4.83 -9.71 -9.26
N ILE A 62 4.30 -10.85 -8.85
CA ILE A 62 5.01 -11.78 -7.96
C ILE A 62 4.51 -13.22 -8.19
N SER A 63 5.41 -14.19 -8.10
CA SER A 63 5.01 -15.60 -8.15
C SER A 63 4.29 -16.03 -6.87
N ILE A 64 3.35 -16.96 -6.99
CA ILE A 64 2.65 -17.55 -5.83
C ILE A 64 3.66 -18.20 -4.86
N ALA A 65 4.73 -18.80 -5.38
CA ALA A 65 5.80 -19.36 -4.55
C ALA A 65 6.52 -18.30 -3.71
N ALA A 66 6.86 -17.15 -4.31
CA ALA A 66 7.50 -16.06 -3.60
C ALA A 66 6.58 -15.42 -2.54
N LEU A 67 5.27 -15.32 -2.81
CA LEU A 67 4.29 -14.87 -1.81
C LEU A 67 4.29 -15.78 -0.56
N ARG A 68 4.30 -17.10 -0.77
CA ARG A 68 4.37 -18.09 0.32
C ARG A 68 5.67 -17.99 1.10
N GLN A 69 6.80 -17.80 0.42
CA GLN A 69 8.11 -17.58 1.07
C GLN A 69 8.12 -16.30 1.93
N ARG A 70 7.36 -15.27 1.53
CA ARG A 70 7.17 -14.03 2.31
C ARG A 70 6.12 -14.15 3.42
N GLY A 71 5.71 -15.38 3.75
CA GLY A 71 4.78 -15.68 4.83
C GLY A 71 3.31 -15.36 4.52
N THR A 72 2.96 -15.04 3.28
CA THR A 72 1.57 -14.77 2.89
C THR A 72 0.90 -16.09 2.57
N ARG A 73 -0.15 -16.45 3.33
CA ARG A 73 -0.95 -17.65 3.05
C ARG A 73 -1.89 -17.35 1.90
N VAL A 74 -1.50 -17.76 0.70
CA VAL A 74 -2.28 -17.57 -0.53
C VAL A 74 -3.00 -18.86 -0.89
N THR A 75 -4.33 -18.79 -0.93
CA THR A 75 -5.21 -19.86 -1.39
C THR A 75 -5.76 -19.56 -2.79
N ASP A 76 -6.10 -20.60 -3.53
CA ASP A 76 -6.71 -20.44 -4.87
C ASP A 76 -8.06 -19.73 -4.80
N SER A 77 -8.83 -19.94 -3.72
CA SER A 77 -10.10 -19.24 -3.51
C SER A 77 -9.91 -17.73 -3.32
N GLN A 78 -8.86 -17.28 -2.64
CA GLN A 78 -8.52 -15.85 -2.54
C GLN A 78 -8.15 -15.27 -3.90
N ILE A 79 -7.31 -15.96 -4.67
CA ILE A 79 -6.93 -15.52 -6.03
C ILE A 79 -8.19 -15.38 -6.90
N ASN A 80 -9.01 -16.42 -6.98
CA ASN A 80 -10.23 -16.43 -7.80
C ASN A 80 -11.20 -15.32 -7.40
N LEU A 81 -11.34 -15.06 -6.09
CA LEU A 81 -12.17 -13.97 -5.58
C LEU A 81 -11.63 -12.61 -6.03
N LEU A 82 -10.33 -12.38 -5.91
CA LEU A 82 -9.70 -11.11 -6.29
C LEU A 82 -9.75 -10.88 -7.82
N GLU A 83 -9.62 -11.93 -8.62
CA GLU A 83 -9.82 -11.88 -10.08
C GLU A 83 -11.27 -11.54 -10.45
N THR A 84 -12.25 -12.13 -9.75
CA THR A 84 -13.68 -11.86 -9.98
C THR A 84 -14.02 -10.38 -9.75
N PHE A 85 -13.34 -9.72 -8.82
CA PHE A 85 -13.47 -8.29 -8.56
C PHE A 85 -12.52 -7.42 -9.40
N ASN A 86 -11.83 -7.99 -10.39
CA ASN A 86 -10.83 -7.33 -11.24
C ASN A 86 -9.73 -6.62 -10.44
N MET A 87 -9.35 -7.15 -9.29
CA MET A 87 -8.31 -6.58 -8.42
C MET A 87 -6.94 -7.19 -8.65
N LEU A 88 -6.93 -8.38 -9.24
CA LEU A 88 -5.75 -9.17 -9.52
C LEU A 88 -5.85 -9.70 -10.96
N ARG A 89 -4.71 -9.78 -11.63
CA ARG A 89 -4.52 -10.52 -12.87
C ARG A 89 -3.54 -11.65 -12.59
N ARG A 90 -3.75 -12.79 -13.25
CA ARG A 90 -2.85 -13.94 -13.16
C ARG A 90 -2.37 -14.34 -14.54
N GLU A 91 -1.06 -14.52 -14.66
CA GLU A 91 -0.37 -15.04 -15.84
C GLU A 91 0.47 -16.24 -15.42
N GLY A 92 -0.09 -17.44 -15.59
CA GLY A 92 0.53 -18.67 -15.09
C GLY A 92 0.62 -18.69 -13.55
N ASP A 93 1.84 -18.59 -13.02
CA ASP A 93 2.13 -18.57 -11.58
C ASP A 93 2.28 -17.15 -11.01
N VAL A 94 2.36 -16.15 -11.89
CA VAL A 94 2.59 -14.76 -11.52
C VAL A 94 1.25 -14.07 -11.34
N VAL A 95 1.10 -13.40 -10.21
CA VAL A 95 -0.06 -12.56 -9.91
C VAL A 95 0.37 -11.10 -9.81
N THR A 96 -0.44 -10.22 -10.40
CA THR A 96 -0.19 -8.78 -10.45
C THR A 96 -1.46 -8.04 -10.06
N THR A 97 -1.36 -7.02 -9.21
CA THR A 97 -2.53 -6.17 -8.91
C THR A 97 -3.00 -5.45 -10.18
N ALA A 98 -4.31 -5.36 -10.36
CA ALA A 98 -4.92 -4.52 -11.39
C ALA A 98 -5.27 -3.12 -10.87
N ILE A 99 -5.07 -2.86 -9.58
CA ILE A 99 -5.34 -1.56 -8.96
C ILE A 99 -4.18 -0.61 -9.32
N PRO A 100 -4.45 0.59 -9.86
CA PRO A 100 -3.41 1.57 -10.12
C PRO A 100 -2.65 1.94 -8.84
N VAL A 101 -1.32 1.82 -8.88
CA VAL A 101 -0.44 2.23 -7.78
C VAL A 101 0.14 3.60 -8.09
N LEU A 102 -0.27 4.61 -7.32
CA LEU A 102 0.22 5.98 -7.45
C LEU A 102 1.24 6.26 -6.36
N GLY A 103 2.52 6.31 -6.74
CA GLY A 103 3.61 6.67 -5.84
C GLY A 103 3.79 8.19 -5.69
N PRO A 104 4.79 8.63 -4.90
CA PRO A 104 5.06 10.05 -4.65
C PRO A 104 5.24 10.86 -5.93
N ALA A 105 5.93 10.30 -6.93
CA ALA A 105 6.17 10.97 -8.22
C ALA A 105 4.87 11.19 -9.02
N GLN A 106 3.99 10.18 -9.06
CA GLN A 106 2.70 10.27 -9.74
C GLN A 106 1.72 11.19 -9.01
N MET A 107 1.82 11.27 -7.67
CA MET A 107 0.97 12.12 -6.83
C MET A 107 1.43 13.59 -6.78
N ALA A 108 2.72 13.88 -6.98
CA ALA A 108 3.26 15.24 -6.94
C ALA A 108 2.49 16.28 -7.77
N PRO A 109 2.12 16.02 -9.05
CA PRO A 109 1.36 16.99 -9.86
C PRO A 109 -0.12 17.12 -9.44
N LEU A 110 -0.65 16.20 -8.62
CA LEU A 110 -2.05 16.18 -8.19
C LEU A 110 -2.26 16.89 -6.84
N ARG A 111 -1.19 17.07 -6.06
CA ARG A 111 -1.20 17.86 -4.81
C ARG A 111 -1.10 19.34 -5.19
N LYS A 112 -2.25 19.98 -5.35
CA LYS A 112 -2.37 21.43 -5.40
C LYS A 112 -2.30 22.03 -4.01
#